data_AF-A0A2P2ICQ1-F1
#
_entry.id   AF-A0A2P2ICQ1-F1
#
_cell.length_a   1.000
_cell.length_b   1.000
_cell.length_c   1.000
_cell.angle_alpha   90.00
_cell.angle_beta   90.00
_cell.angle_gamma   90.00
#
_symmetry.space_group_name_H-M   'P 1'
#
loop_
_entity.id
_entity.type
_entity.pdbx_description
1 polymer ?
#
loop_
_entity_poly.entity_id
_entity_poly.type
_entity_poly.pdbx_seq_one_letter_code
_entity_poly.pdbx_strand_id
1 'polypeptide(L)'
;RYHRYKFERHYYIVDHSQTDHFSALFSALTDLGYDWAVNMKHIKFGRIKGLSSRRGNAAFLSDLLDDGQEKMIENQTLSYSTRVSGAEATAAADTVALSALVVADLKTSRHKDYNFSWDVALQNKGNTGVALQYTHCRLVQLESSSGTRLNSTADAATLTQHPTA
;
A
#
# COMPACT_ATOMS: atom_id res chain seq x y z
N ARG A 1 -15.08 4.40 25.09
CA ARG A 1 -15.27 3.48 23.94
C ARG A 1 -15.84 2.14 24.37
N TYR A 2 -15.22 1.44 25.33
CA TYR A 2 -15.69 0.12 25.79
C TYR A 2 -17.16 0.12 26.23
N HIS A 3 -17.60 1.11 27.02
CA HIS A 3 -19.01 1.20 27.44
C HIS A 3 -20.03 1.17 26.30
N ARG A 4 -19.68 1.72 25.13
CA ARG A 4 -20.56 1.78 23.96
C ARG A 4 -20.51 0.51 23.11
N TYR A 5 -19.32 -0.03 22.88
CA TYR A 5 -19.10 -1.08 21.88
C TYR A 5 -18.83 -2.47 22.45
N LYS A 6 -18.45 -2.56 23.74
CA LYS A 6 -18.13 -3.83 24.42
C LYS A 6 -17.20 -4.72 23.59
N PHE A 7 -16.10 -4.13 23.10
CA PHE A 7 -15.21 -4.79 22.16
C PHE A 7 -14.49 -6.01 22.78
N GLU A 8 -14.26 -7.04 21.97
CA GLU A 8 -13.39 -8.17 22.32
C GLU A 8 -11.92 -7.87 22.04
N ARG A 9 -11.62 -6.99 21.08
CA ARG A 9 -10.26 -6.52 20.74
C ARG A 9 -10.31 -5.05 20.33
N HIS A 10 -9.30 -4.28 20.74
CA HIS A 10 -9.16 -2.89 20.31
C HIS A 10 -7.73 -2.61 19.85
N TYR A 11 -7.57 -2.33 18.56
CA TYR A 11 -6.29 -2.02 17.95
C TYR A 11 -6.08 -0.51 17.83
N TYR A 12 -4.93 -0.04 18.29
CA TYR A 12 -4.43 1.32 18.07
C TYR A 12 -3.34 1.25 17.00
N ILE A 13 -3.65 1.71 15.78
CA ILE A 13 -2.67 1.80 14.70
C ILE A 13 -2.03 3.18 14.78
N VAL A 14 -0.87 3.27 15.42
CA VAL A 14 -0.20 4.55 15.73
C VAL A 14 1.31 4.41 15.59
N ASP A 15 1.97 5.49 15.20
CA ASP A 15 3.42 5.64 15.13
C ASP A 15 4.16 5.04 16.35
N HIS A 16 5.31 4.42 16.10
CA HIS A 16 6.05 3.71 17.14
C HIS A 16 6.60 4.63 18.24
N SER A 17 6.74 5.94 18.01
CA SER A 17 7.20 6.87 19.05
C SER A 17 6.20 7.02 20.20
N GLN A 18 4.96 6.56 20.02
CA GLN A 18 3.92 6.56 21.05
C GLN A 18 3.90 5.25 21.87
N THR A 19 4.92 4.40 21.73
CA THR A 19 5.00 3.12 22.46
C THR A 19 4.86 3.31 23.97
N ASP A 20 5.60 4.25 24.55
CA ASP A 20 5.61 4.44 26.01
C ASP A 20 4.27 4.99 26.50
N HIS A 21 3.65 5.89 25.72
CA HIS A 21 2.31 6.40 26.00
C HIS A 21 1.28 5.26 26.07
N PHE A 22 1.24 4.38 25.06
CA PHE A 22 0.29 3.27 25.05
C PHE A 22 0.60 2.21 26.10
N SER A 23 1.89 1.96 26.37
CA SER A 23 2.31 1.08 27.46
C SER A 23 1.78 1.58 28.81
N ALA A 24 2.02 2.86 29.12
CA ALA A 24 1.54 3.48 30.35
C ALA A 24 0.00 3.50 30.43
N LEU A 25 -0.69 3.80 29.32
CA LEU A 25 -2.14 3.78 29.26
C LEU A 25 -2.72 2.39 29.56
N PHE A 26 -2.19 1.34 28.94
CA PHE A 26 -2.70 -0.02 29.12
C PHE A 26 -2.40 -0.54 30.53
N SER A 27 -1.22 -0.24 31.08
CA SER A 27 -0.89 -0.56 32.47
C SER A 27 -1.85 0.15 33.44
N ALA A 28 -2.05 1.45 33.30
CA ALA A 28 -2.96 2.21 34.16
C ALA A 28 -4.40 1.67 34.11
N LEU A 29 -4.90 1.28 32.94
CA LEU A 29 -6.23 0.66 32.82
C LEU A 29 -6.28 -0.72 33.50
N THR A 30 -5.21 -1.49 33.42
CA THR A 30 -5.11 -2.79 34.09
C THR A 30 -5.08 -2.63 35.61
N ASP A 31 -4.28 -1.68 36.11
CA ASP A 31 -4.16 -1.38 37.54
C ASP A 31 -5.46 -0.84 38.14
N LEU A 32 -6.29 -0.16 37.34
CA LEU A 32 -7.63 0.28 37.70
C LEU A 32 -8.68 -0.85 37.69
N GLY A 33 -8.30 -2.09 37.38
CA GLY A 33 -9.18 -3.26 37.41
C GLY A 33 -10.09 -3.40 36.18
N TYR A 34 -9.73 -2.79 35.04
CA TYR A 34 -10.49 -2.95 33.81
C TYR A 34 -10.06 -4.22 33.05
N ASP A 35 -10.80 -5.32 33.20
CA ASP A 35 -10.50 -6.61 32.56
C ASP A 35 -10.33 -6.54 31.03
N TRP A 36 -11.03 -5.61 30.37
CA TRP A 36 -10.96 -5.41 28.93
C TRP A 36 -9.65 -4.73 28.46
N ALA A 37 -8.81 -4.24 29.37
CA ALA A 37 -7.53 -3.64 29.02
C ALA A 37 -6.58 -4.63 28.34
N VAL A 38 -6.64 -5.92 28.71
CA VAL A 38 -5.79 -7.00 28.14
C VAL A 38 -6.02 -7.20 26.63
N ASN A 39 -7.21 -6.80 26.16
CA ASN A 39 -7.66 -6.90 24.79
C ASN A 39 -7.22 -5.71 23.91
N MET A 40 -6.56 -4.72 24.50
CA MET A 40 -6.03 -3.57 23.79
C MET A 40 -4.64 -3.87 23.24
N LYS A 41 -4.37 -3.43 22.01
CA LYS A 41 -3.07 -3.65 21.34
C LYS A 41 -2.63 -2.40 20.58
N HIS A 42 -1.37 -2.01 20.76
CA HIS A 42 -0.71 -0.98 19.95
C HIS A 42 -0.05 -1.64 18.73
N ILE A 43 -0.65 -1.44 17.56
CA ILE A 43 -0.11 -1.86 16.27
C ILE A 43 0.78 -0.72 15.76
N LYS A 44 2.07 -0.85 16.03
CA LYS A 44 3.06 0.20 15.77
C LYS A 44 3.45 0.24 14.29
N PHE A 45 3.66 1.44 13.75
CA PHE A 45 4.28 1.65 12.45
C PHE A 45 5.44 2.68 12.50
N GLY A 46 6.37 2.59 11.55
CA GLY A 46 7.47 3.56 11.36
C GLY A 46 7.07 4.73 10.47
N ARG A 47 7.88 5.79 10.47
CA ARG A 47 7.61 7.02 9.74
C ARG A 47 8.14 6.95 8.32
N ILE A 48 7.34 7.52 7.42
CA ILE A 48 7.78 7.87 6.08
C ILE A 48 8.61 9.16 6.18
N LYS A 49 9.84 9.10 5.70
CA LYS A 49 10.79 10.21 5.61
C LYS A 49 10.97 10.62 4.15
N GLY A 50 11.46 11.84 3.92
CA GLY A 50 11.70 12.36 2.56
C GLY A 50 10.44 12.87 1.83
N LEU A 51 9.29 12.94 2.51
CA LEU A 51 8.12 13.64 2.02
C LEU A 51 8.29 15.14 2.34
N SER A 52 8.84 15.89 1.39
CA SER A 52 8.89 17.36 1.46
C SER A 52 8.12 17.93 0.27
N SER A 53 7.21 18.88 0.52
CA SER A 53 6.63 19.65 -0.59
C SER A 53 7.72 20.50 -1.25
N ARG A 54 7.63 20.72 -2.57
CA ARG A 54 8.52 21.65 -3.29
C ARG A 54 8.44 23.10 -2.77
N ARG A 55 7.41 23.41 -1.96
CA ARG A 55 7.10 24.74 -1.42
C ARG A 55 7.52 24.92 0.06
N GLY A 56 8.22 23.95 0.65
CA GLY A 56 8.73 24.06 2.03
C GLY A 56 7.68 23.93 3.14
N ASN A 57 6.42 23.67 2.80
CA ASN A 57 5.35 23.38 3.75
C ASN A 57 5.26 21.88 4.06
N ALA A 58 4.53 21.55 5.13
CA ALA A 58 4.13 20.17 5.45
C ALA A 58 3.64 19.45 4.19
N ALA A 59 4.21 18.29 3.88
CA ALA A 59 3.83 17.52 2.70
C ALA A 59 2.40 16.99 2.88
N PHE A 60 1.46 17.52 2.10
CA PHE A 60 0.10 17.00 2.06
C PHE A 60 0.05 15.72 1.23
N LEU A 61 -0.85 14.82 1.60
CA LEU A 61 -1.09 13.60 0.81
C LEU A 61 -1.59 13.94 -0.60
N SER A 62 -2.39 15.00 -0.76
CA SER A 62 -2.83 15.47 -2.08
C SER A 62 -1.64 15.82 -2.97
N ASP A 63 -0.71 16.65 -2.47
CA ASP A 63 0.47 17.06 -3.24
C ASP A 63 1.33 15.86 -3.62
N LEU A 64 1.46 14.88 -2.71
CA LEU A 64 2.18 13.65 -2.99
C LEU A 64 1.54 12.84 -4.11
N LEU A 65 0.22 12.68 -4.09
CA LEU A 65 -0.53 11.96 -5.12
C LEU A 65 -0.45 12.68 -6.47
N ASP A 66 -0.57 14.00 -6.48
CA ASP A 66 -0.43 14.83 -7.68
C ASP A 66 0.98 14.68 -8.29
N ASP A 67 2.04 14.80 -7.48
CA ASP A 67 3.44 14.55 -7.92
C ASP A 67 3.61 13.13 -8.51
N GLY A 68 2.93 12.13 -7.93
CA GLY A 68 2.95 10.76 -8.41
C GLY A 68 2.26 10.59 -9.76
N GLN A 69 1.09 11.21 -9.93
CA GLN A 69 0.33 11.22 -11.17
C GLN A 69 1.12 11.91 -12.30
N GLU A 70 1.68 13.09 -12.04
CA GLU A 70 2.50 13.84 -13.01
C GLU A 70 3.68 12.99 -13.50
N LYS A 71 4.47 12.42 -12.57
CA LYS A 71 5.59 11.54 -12.92
C LYS A 71 5.15 10.31 -13.72
N MET A 72 3.98 9.75 -13.42
CA MET A 72 3.48 8.60 -14.16
C MET A 72 3.01 8.97 -15.57
N ILE A 73 2.43 10.16 -15.77
CA ILE A 73 2.10 10.69 -17.10
C ILE A 73 3.37 10.89 -17.94
N GLU A 74 4.44 11.43 -17.34
CA GLU A 74 5.75 11.55 -18.00
C GLU A 74 6.28 10.17 -18.43
N ASN A 75 6.26 9.18 -17.52
CA ASN A 75 6.69 7.80 -17.81
C ASN A 75 5.85 7.15 -18.94
N GLN A 76 4.54 7.40 -18.96
CA GLN A 76 3.65 6.90 -20.01
C GLN A 76 3.99 7.52 -21.37
N THR A 77 4.29 8.81 -21.41
CA THR A 77 4.59 9.55 -22.64
C THR A 77 5.92 9.11 -23.26
N LEU A 78 6.91 8.73 -22.44
CA LEU A 78 8.19 8.20 -22.89
C LEU A 78 8.13 6.73 -23.33
N SER A 79 7.03 6.02 -23.02
CA SER A 79 6.87 4.60 -23.31
C SER A 79 6.24 4.37 -24.68
N TYR A 80 6.96 3.67 -25.57
CA TYR A 80 6.45 3.25 -26.89
C TYR A 80 5.27 2.27 -26.83
N SER A 81 4.99 1.70 -25.66
CA SER A 81 3.94 0.70 -25.46
C SER A 81 2.62 1.29 -24.93
N THR A 82 2.61 2.57 -24.59
CA THR A 82 1.40 3.26 -24.12
C THR A 82 0.43 3.44 -25.28
N ARG A 83 -0.84 3.06 -25.06
CA ARG A 83 -1.91 3.09 -26.09
C ARG A 83 -3.10 3.98 -25.71
N VAL A 84 -3.03 4.62 -24.54
CA VAL A 84 -4.09 5.48 -24.00
C VAL A 84 -3.67 6.94 -24.06
N SER A 85 -4.63 7.85 -24.16
CA SER A 85 -4.38 9.30 -24.22
C SER A 85 -5.49 10.09 -23.53
N GLY A 86 -5.27 11.39 -23.33
CA GLY A 86 -6.25 12.28 -22.70
C GLY A 86 -6.68 11.82 -21.31
N ALA A 87 -7.99 11.84 -21.05
CA ALA A 87 -8.55 11.51 -19.74
C ALA A 87 -8.26 10.05 -19.30
N GLU A 88 -8.17 9.11 -20.24
CA GLU A 88 -7.88 7.71 -19.93
C GLU A 88 -6.43 7.53 -19.45
N ALA A 89 -5.48 8.22 -20.08
CA ALA A 89 -4.08 8.23 -19.63
C ALA A 89 -3.96 8.82 -18.23
N THR A 90 -4.64 9.92 -17.93
CA THR A 90 -4.64 10.53 -16.60
C THR A 90 -5.21 9.60 -15.53
N ALA A 91 -6.37 8.96 -15.79
CA ALA A 91 -6.96 8.01 -14.85
C ALA A 91 -6.07 6.77 -14.62
N ALA A 92 -5.43 6.26 -15.68
CA ALA A 92 -4.46 5.18 -15.56
C ALA A 92 -3.22 5.60 -14.76
N ALA A 93 -2.71 6.80 -15.01
CA ALA A 93 -1.57 7.35 -14.27
C ALA A 93 -1.86 7.46 -12.78
N ASP A 94 -3.04 7.97 -12.41
CA ASP A 94 -3.51 8.09 -11.04
C ASP A 94 -3.57 6.73 -10.33
N THR A 95 -4.21 5.75 -10.98
CA THR A 95 -4.36 4.38 -10.46
C THR A 95 -2.99 3.71 -10.25
N VAL A 96 -2.08 3.86 -11.20
CA VAL A 96 -0.74 3.27 -11.13
C VAL A 96 0.11 3.97 -10.06
N ALA A 97 0.04 5.29 -9.95
CA ALA A 97 0.76 6.06 -8.93
C ALA A 97 0.28 5.71 -7.52
N LEU A 98 -1.04 5.62 -7.30
CA LEU A 98 -1.62 5.17 -6.03
C LEU A 98 -1.17 3.75 -5.68
N SER A 99 -1.21 2.84 -6.65
CA SER A 99 -0.74 1.46 -6.45
C SER A 99 0.74 1.41 -6.08
N ALA A 100 1.56 2.24 -6.73
CA ALA A 100 2.98 2.34 -6.43
C ALA A 100 3.23 2.84 -5.00
N LEU A 101 2.50 3.87 -4.55
CA LEU A 101 2.60 4.39 -3.19
C LEU A 101 2.22 3.33 -2.14
N VAL A 102 1.05 2.69 -2.31
CA VAL A 102 0.55 1.66 -1.37
C VAL A 102 1.51 0.49 -1.28
N VAL A 103 2.02 0.00 -2.41
CA VAL A 103 2.94 -1.14 -2.41
C VAL A 103 4.30 -0.75 -1.83
N ALA A 104 4.77 0.47 -2.05
CA ALA A 104 6.02 0.95 -1.45
C ALA A 104 5.95 0.96 0.09
N ASP A 105 4.81 1.41 0.65
CA ASP A 105 4.57 1.38 2.10
C ASP A 105 4.45 -0.05 2.64
N LEU A 106 3.59 -0.88 2.03
CA LEU A 106 3.30 -2.23 2.50
C LEU A 106 4.45 -3.24 2.32
N LYS A 107 5.35 -3.01 1.35
CA LYS A 107 6.53 -3.87 1.14
C LYS A 107 7.55 -3.72 2.26
N THR A 108 7.58 -2.58 2.92
CA THR A 108 8.52 -2.33 4.02
C THR A 108 7.99 -2.96 5.29
N SER A 109 8.88 -3.50 6.13
CA SER A 109 8.46 -3.97 7.46
C SER A 109 7.82 -2.82 8.22
N ARG A 110 6.56 -2.98 8.62
CA ARG A 110 5.73 -1.93 9.24
C ARG A 110 6.44 -1.15 10.36
N HIS A 111 7.30 -1.79 11.14
CA HIS A 111 7.99 -1.16 12.27
C HIS A 111 9.18 -0.27 11.89
N LYS A 112 9.64 -0.32 10.63
CA LYS A 112 10.81 0.42 10.17
C LYS A 112 10.40 1.77 9.61
N ASP A 113 11.19 2.79 9.94
CA ASP A 113 11.20 4.03 9.16
C ASP A 113 11.76 3.76 7.77
N TYR A 114 11.28 4.50 6.77
CA TYR A 114 11.85 4.43 5.43
C TYR A 114 11.79 5.78 4.72
N ASN A 115 12.71 5.99 3.77
CA ASN A 115 12.71 7.16 2.90
C ASN A 115 11.90 6.82 1.64
N PHE A 116 10.85 7.58 1.37
CA PHE A 116 10.06 7.40 0.16
C PHE A 116 10.73 8.09 -1.04
N SER A 117 10.65 7.44 -2.20
CA SER A 117 11.10 8.01 -3.48
C SER A 117 10.20 7.52 -4.61
N TRP A 118 9.65 8.47 -5.37
CA TRP A 118 8.87 8.17 -6.57
C TRP A 118 9.70 7.43 -7.64
N ASP A 119 10.99 7.71 -7.74
CA ASP A 119 11.86 7.10 -8.75
C ASP A 119 12.11 5.61 -8.44
N VAL A 120 11.91 5.19 -7.20
CA VAL A 120 11.94 3.78 -6.77
C VAL A 120 10.54 3.16 -6.86
N ALA A 121 9.51 3.86 -6.39
CA ALA A 121 8.14 3.35 -6.35
C ALA A 121 7.56 3.10 -7.76
N LEU A 122 7.89 3.96 -8.73
CA LEU A 122 7.39 3.90 -10.11
C LEU A 122 8.24 3.02 -11.04
N GLN A 123 9.20 2.24 -10.52
CA GLN A 123 9.99 1.34 -11.36
C GLN A 123 9.11 0.22 -11.93
N ASN A 124 9.23 -0.01 -13.24
CA ASN A 124 8.49 -1.05 -13.96
C ASN A 124 8.99 -2.48 -13.67
N LYS A 125 10.10 -2.63 -12.93
CA LYS A 125 10.70 -3.93 -12.58
C LYS A 125 10.77 -4.10 -11.07
N GLY A 126 10.62 -5.35 -10.63
CA GLY A 126 10.68 -5.75 -9.22
C GLY A 126 9.32 -5.75 -8.53
N ASN A 127 9.34 -5.83 -7.20
CA ASN A 127 8.13 -5.86 -6.39
C ASN A 127 7.62 -4.42 -6.16
N THR A 128 6.97 -3.85 -7.17
CA THR A 128 6.39 -2.48 -7.16
C THR A 128 4.92 -2.52 -7.56
N GLY A 129 4.18 -1.46 -7.22
CA GLY A 129 2.78 -1.34 -7.64
C GLY A 129 2.62 -1.25 -9.16
N VAL A 130 3.60 -0.67 -9.86
CA VAL A 130 3.60 -0.61 -11.33
C VAL A 130 3.73 -2.01 -11.93
N ALA A 131 4.61 -2.85 -11.40
CA ALA A 131 4.77 -4.23 -11.87
C ALA A 131 3.50 -5.07 -11.64
N LEU A 132 2.82 -4.87 -10.50
CA LEU A 132 1.55 -5.54 -10.22
C LEU A 132 0.44 -5.10 -11.18
N GLN A 133 0.28 -3.80 -11.40
CA GLN A 133 -0.71 -3.27 -12.35
C GLN A 133 -0.43 -3.73 -13.79
N TYR A 134 0.84 -3.70 -14.21
CA TYR A 134 1.24 -4.21 -15.52
C TYR A 134 0.93 -5.70 -15.68
N THR A 135 1.22 -6.51 -14.66
CA THR A 135 0.92 -7.96 -14.66
C THR A 135 -0.58 -8.19 -14.78
N HIS A 136 -1.39 -7.47 -13.99
CA HIS A 136 -2.85 -7.52 -14.07
C HIS A 136 -3.35 -7.18 -15.48
N CYS A 137 -2.93 -6.05 -16.05
CA CYS A 137 -3.33 -5.65 -17.41
C CYS A 137 -2.93 -6.70 -18.46
N ARG A 138 -1.76 -7.31 -18.32
CA ARG A 138 -1.30 -8.36 -19.25
C ARG A 138 -2.13 -9.63 -19.14
N LEU A 139 -2.54 -10.03 -17.94
CA LEU A 139 -3.42 -11.18 -17.73
C LEU A 139 -4.82 -10.91 -18.30
N VAL A 140 -5.38 -9.73 -18.05
CA VAL A 140 -6.68 -9.32 -18.63
C VAL A 140 -6.63 -9.30 -20.15
N GLN A 141 -5.54 -8.78 -20.74
CA GLN A 141 -5.34 -8.79 -22.19
C GLN A 141 -5.20 -10.22 -22.73
N LEU A 142 -4.50 -11.10 -22.03
CA LEU A 142 -4.36 -12.51 -22.43
C LEU A 142 -5.72 -13.22 -22.43
N GLU A 143 -6.51 -13.04 -21.37
CA GLU A 143 -7.86 -13.60 -21.27
C GLU A 143 -8.72 -13.11 -22.44
N SER A 144 -8.77 -11.79 -22.67
CA SER A 144 -9.57 -11.20 -23.75
C SER A 144 -9.13 -11.64 -25.15
N SER A 145 -7.83 -11.87 -25.36
CA SER A 145 -7.27 -12.30 -26.65
C SER A 145 -7.39 -13.81 -26.90
N SER A 146 -7.48 -14.62 -25.85
CA SER A 146 -7.46 -16.09 -25.93
C SER A 146 -8.79 -16.71 -26.35
N GLY A 147 -9.89 -15.95 -26.31
CA GLY A 147 -11.25 -16.47 -26.53
C GLY A 147 -11.71 -17.51 -25.49
N THR A 148 -10.91 -17.74 -24.43
CA THR A 148 -11.15 -18.76 -23.40
C THR A 148 -11.70 -18.08 -22.15
N ARG A 149 -12.76 -18.65 -21.55
CA ARG A 149 -13.25 -18.18 -20.25
C ARG A 149 -12.45 -18.84 -19.15
N LEU A 150 -11.84 -18.06 -18.27
CA LEU A 150 -11.19 -18.60 -17.08
C LEU A 150 -12.22 -19.34 -16.21
N ASN A 151 -11.89 -20.57 -15.80
CA ASN A 151 -12.72 -21.31 -14.87
C ASN A 151 -12.49 -20.77 -13.46
N SER A 152 -13.44 -19.98 -12.95
CA SER A 152 -13.40 -19.41 -11.60
C SER A 152 -13.50 -20.44 -10.47
N THR A 153 -13.79 -21.69 -10.79
CA THR A 153 -13.86 -22.82 -9.84
C THR A 153 -12.68 -23.77 -9.96
N ALA A 154 -11.67 -23.44 -10.77
CA ALA A 154 -10.48 -24.26 -10.90
C ALA A 154 -9.77 -24.39 -9.55
N ASP A 155 -9.49 -25.64 -9.16
CA ASP A 155 -8.80 -25.93 -7.91
C ASP A 155 -7.31 -25.59 -8.04
N ALA A 156 -6.89 -24.51 -7.38
CA ALA A 156 -5.50 -24.07 -7.35
C ALA A 156 -4.56 -25.10 -6.70
N ALA A 157 -5.08 -26.06 -5.92
CA ALA A 157 -4.27 -27.14 -5.33
C ALA A 157 -3.71 -28.10 -6.38
N THR A 158 -4.27 -28.10 -7.61
CA THR A 158 -3.78 -28.91 -8.73
C THR A 158 -2.53 -28.33 -9.41
N LEU A 159 -2.16 -27.07 -9.11
CA LEU A 159 -0.94 -26.44 -9.61
C LEU A 159 0.28 -26.92 -8.80
N THR A 160 0.77 -28.12 -9.12
CA THR A 160 2.04 -28.60 -8.59
C THR A 160 3.19 -28.01 -9.41
N GLN A 161 3.87 -26.99 -8.89
CA GLN A 161 5.21 -26.67 -9.37
C GLN A 161 6.17 -27.78 -8.90
N HIS A 162 6.72 -28.55 -9.84
CA HIS A 162 7.94 -29.30 -9.52
C HIS A 162 9.05 -28.28 -9.21
N PRO A 163 9.75 -28.37 -8.07
CA PRO A 163 10.87 -27.50 -7.80
C PRO A 163 11.95 -27.77 -8.83
N THR A 164 12.19 -26.80 -9.72
CA THR A 164 13.38 -26.80 -10.57
C THR A 164 14.61 -26.72 -9.67
N ALA A 165 15.49 -27.71 -9.80
CA ALA A 165 16.75 -27.86 -9.09
C ALA A 165 17.75 -26.72 -9.40
#